data_AF-A0A662KJQ3-F1
#
_entry.id   AF-A0A662KJQ3-F1
#
_cell.length_a   1.000
_cell.length_b   1.000
_cell.length_c   1.000
_cell.angle_alpha   90.00
_cell.angle_beta   90.00
_cell.angle_gamma   90.00
#
_symmetry.space_group_name_H-M   'P 1'
#
loop_
_entity.id
_entity.type
_entity.pdbx_description
1 polymer ?
#
loop_
_entity_poly.entity_id
_entity_poly.type
_entity_poly.pdbx_seq_one_letter_code
_entity_poly.pdbx_strand_id
1 'polypeptide(L)'
;MKFHLVARLYLSKSVEKNVISKEIENFNRYLEERDSGAEIDNWSLKENSLELSITSGTKRRAHDVLLNFRNVLSKNLGRNFRVGVRRIEVDLYEVIFSLEKKPLHDIS
;
A
#
# COMPACT_ATOMS: atom_id res chain seq x y z
N MET A 1 3.95 -4.14 17.40
CA MET A 1 4.70 -3.58 16.26
C MET A 1 3.69 -3.06 15.25
N LYS A 2 3.93 -1.86 14.73
CA LYS A 2 3.14 -1.19 13.69
C LYS A 2 4.07 -0.86 12.53
N PHE A 3 3.55 -0.91 11.33
CA PHE A 3 4.27 -0.53 10.11
C PHE A 3 3.52 0.60 9.43
N HIS A 4 4.28 1.54 8.88
CA HIS A 4 3.79 2.60 8.04
C HIS A 4 4.65 2.65 6.78
N LEU A 5 4.02 2.68 5.61
CA LEU A 5 4.70 2.65 4.32
C LEU A 5 4.06 3.68 3.41
N VAL A 6 4.88 4.53 2.79
CA VAL A 6 4.45 5.41 1.69
C VAL A 6 5.16 4.97 0.42
N ALA A 7 4.38 4.78 -0.65
CA ALA A 7 4.90 4.31 -1.92
C ALA A 7 4.18 4.95 -3.11
N ARG A 8 4.86 4.93 -4.26
CA ARG A 8 4.32 5.31 -5.57
C ARG A 8 4.29 4.11 -6.51
N LEU A 9 3.15 3.94 -7.18
CA LEU A 9 2.94 2.98 -8.26
C LEU A 9 2.82 3.74 -9.59
N TYR A 10 3.65 3.38 -10.56
CA TYR A 10 3.63 3.99 -11.89
C TYR A 10 2.82 3.12 -12.85
N LEU A 11 1.74 3.68 -13.38
CA LEU A 11 0.85 3.07 -14.36
C LEU A 11 1.36 3.33 -15.78
N SER A 12 1.11 2.39 -16.69
CA SER A 12 1.52 2.56 -18.09
C SER A 12 0.73 3.62 -18.86
N LYS A 13 -0.43 4.01 -18.35
CA LYS A 13 -1.34 5.02 -18.92
C LYS A 13 -2.08 5.70 -17.76
N SER A 14 -2.60 6.90 -18.02
CA SER A 14 -3.53 7.55 -17.10
C SER A 14 -4.82 6.73 -16.97
N VAL A 15 -5.40 6.75 -15.77
CA VAL A 15 -6.65 6.07 -15.41
C VAL A 15 -7.52 7.07 -14.65
N GLU A 16 -8.83 7.00 -14.82
CA GLU A 16 -9.73 7.88 -14.07
C GLU A 16 -9.64 7.64 -12.55
N LYS A 17 -9.70 8.71 -11.77
CA LYS A 17 -9.61 8.67 -10.31
C LYS A 17 -10.69 7.79 -9.66
N ASN A 18 -11.90 7.79 -10.22
CA ASN A 18 -13.02 6.96 -9.76
C ASN A 18 -12.73 5.44 -9.86
N VAL A 19 -11.95 5.00 -10.86
CA VAL A 19 -11.56 3.59 -11.02
C VAL A 19 -10.59 3.21 -9.91
N ILE A 20 -9.58 4.05 -9.65
CA ILE A 20 -8.60 3.81 -8.59
C ILE A 20 -9.28 3.82 -7.20
N SER A 21 -10.20 4.76 -6.95
CA SER A 21 -10.98 4.80 -5.71
C SER A 21 -11.68 3.47 -5.45
N LYS A 22 -12.38 2.93 -6.46
CA LYS A 22 -13.08 1.64 -6.35
C LYS A 22 -12.12 0.48 -6.10
N GLU A 23 -10.96 0.45 -6.75
CA GLU A 23 -9.96 -0.60 -6.52
C GLU A 23 -9.41 -0.57 -5.09
N ILE A 24 -9.17 0.63 -4.53
CA ILE A 24 -8.72 0.79 -3.13
C ILE A 24 -9.82 0.42 -2.15
N GLU A 25 -11.05 0.88 -2.36
CA GLU A 25 -12.21 0.52 -1.52
C GLU A 25 -12.44 -0.99 -1.47
N ASN A 26 -12.40 -1.65 -2.64
CA ASN A 26 -12.55 -3.10 -2.73
C ASN A 26 -11.39 -3.83 -2.04
N PHE A 27 -10.17 -3.30 -2.16
CA PHE A 27 -9.00 -3.92 -1.53
C PHE A 27 -9.01 -3.75 0.00
N ASN A 28 -9.38 -2.57 0.52
CA ASN A 28 -9.52 -2.36 1.96
C ASN A 28 -10.62 -3.27 2.55
N ARG A 29 -11.76 -3.45 1.86
CA ARG A 29 -12.77 -4.44 2.28
C ARG A 29 -12.21 -5.87 2.32
N TYR A 30 -11.44 -6.25 1.30
CA TYR A 30 -10.76 -7.56 1.26
C TYR A 30 -9.76 -7.76 2.42
N LEU A 31 -9.11 -6.67 2.89
CA LEU A 31 -8.20 -6.67 4.04
C LEU A 31 -8.96 -6.79 5.37
N GLU A 32 -10.11 -6.12 5.48
CA GLU A 32 -11.00 -6.15 6.64
C GLU A 32 -11.65 -7.52 6.83
N GLU A 33 -12.19 -8.12 5.77
CA GLU A 33 -12.77 -9.48 5.79
C GLU A 33 -11.79 -10.57 6.26
N ARG A 34 -10.49 -10.30 6.18
CA ARG A 34 -9.42 -11.21 6.62
C ARG A 34 -8.85 -10.86 7.99
N ASP A 35 -9.40 -9.87 8.67
CA ASP A 35 -8.91 -9.37 9.95
C ASP A 35 -7.38 -9.16 9.92
N SER A 36 -6.90 -8.56 8.82
CA SER A 36 -5.47 -8.42 8.56
C SER A 36 -4.81 -7.32 9.40
N GLY A 37 -5.60 -6.41 9.95
CA GLY A 37 -5.12 -5.24 10.69
C GLY A 37 -4.27 -4.32 9.82
N ALA A 38 -4.58 -4.23 8.53
CA ALA A 38 -3.88 -3.40 7.55
C ALA A 38 -4.88 -2.65 6.68
N GLU A 39 -4.50 -1.46 6.22
CA GLU A 39 -5.34 -0.58 5.42
C GLU A 39 -4.48 0.32 4.53
N ILE A 40 -4.98 0.64 3.33
CA ILE A 40 -4.51 1.80 2.55
C ILE A 40 -5.26 3.03 3.09
N ASP A 41 -4.61 3.82 3.95
CA ASP A 41 -5.25 4.90 4.72
C ASP A 41 -5.31 6.24 3.97
N ASN A 42 -4.41 6.46 3.02
CA ASN A 42 -4.43 7.64 2.16
C ASN A 42 -3.92 7.31 0.76
N TRP A 43 -4.39 8.05 -0.24
CA TRP A 43 -3.89 7.91 -1.62
C TRP A 43 -4.14 9.18 -2.45
N SER A 44 -3.28 9.37 -3.46
CA SER A 44 -3.46 10.40 -4.46
C SER A 44 -3.06 9.90 -5.84
N LEU A 45 -3.71 10.41 -6.88
CA LEU A 45 -3.40 10.08 -8.27
C LEU A 45 -3.01 11.36 -9.01
N LYS A 46 -1.79 11.37 -9.54
CA LYS A 46 -1.28 12.44 -10.39
C LYS A 46 -0.84 11.84 -11.71
N GLU A 47 -1.54 12.19 -12.80
CA GLU A 47 -1.33 11.61 -14.13
C GLU A 47 -1.40 10.08 -14.12
N ASN A 48 -0.26 9.40 -14.26
CA ASN A 48 -0.12 7.96 -14.23
C ASN A 48 0.63 7.46 -12.97
N SER A 49 0.80 8.30 -11.95
CA SER A 49 1.44 7.95 -10.68
C SER A 49 0.41 7.91 -9.55
N LEU A 50 0.26 6.75 -8.94
CA LEU A 50 -0.59 6.52 -7.76
C LEU A 50 0.30 6.49 -6.51
N GLU A 51 0.20 7.52 -5.68
CA GLU A 51 0.81 7.53 -4.35
C GLU A 51 -0.17 6.95 -3.34
N LEU A 52 0.34 6.16 -2.40
CA LEU A 52 -0.46 5.51 -1.38
C LEU A 52 0.31 5.39 -0.07
N SER A 53 -0.43 5.54 1.02
CA SER A 53 0.00 5.28 2.39
C SER A 53 -0.66 3.98 2.85
N ILE A 54 0.11 3.15 3.55
CA ILE A 54 -0.34 1.88 4.12
C ILE A 54 0.06 1.84 5.58
N THR A 55 -0.91 1.57 6.45
CA THR A 55 -0.65 1.23 7.85
C THR A 55 -0.99 -0.23 8.09
N SER A 56 -0.21 -0.89 8.95
CA SER A 56 -0.48 -2.30 9.29
C SER A 56 0.10 -2.76 10.63
N GLY A 57 -0.49 -3.82 11.18
CA GLY A 57 0.00 -4.55 12.35
C GLY A 57 0.98 -5.68 12.02
N THR A 58 1.06 -6.67 12.91
CA THR A 58 1.99 -7.81 12.77
C THR A 58 1.45 -8.95 11.89
N LYS A 59 0.12 -9.06 11.73
CA LYS A 59 -0.50 -10.15 10.95
C LYS A 59 -0.14 -10.09 9.47
N ARG A 60 -0.04 -8.87 8.92
CA ARG A 60 0.39 -8.64 7.54
C ARG A 60 1.20 -7.36 7.51
N ARG A 61 2.43 -7.41 7.00
CA ARG A 61 3.31 -6.23 6.97
C ARG A 61 2.92 -5.32 5.82
N ALA A 62 3.25 -4.03 5.94
CA ALA A 62 2.85 -3.03 4.95
C ALA A 62 3.41 -3.32 3.54
N HIS A 63 4.63 -3.89 3.43
CA HIS A 63 5.18 -4.30 2.13
C HIS A 63 4.43 -5.49 1.51
N ASP A 64 3.95 -6.44 2.30
CA ASP A 64 3.16 -7.56 1.80
C ASP A 64 1.81 -7.06 1.27
N VAL A 65 1.21 -6.09 1.98
CA VAL A 65 -0.02 -5.41 1.57
C VAL A 65 0.20 -4.67 0.24
N LEU A 66 1.29 -3.91 0.11
CA LEU A 66 1.68 -3.21 -1.12
C LEU A 66 1.81 -4.15 -2.31
N LEU A 67 2.57 -5.25 -2.15
CA LEU A 67 2.81 -6.21 -3.23
C LEU A 67 1.52 -6.92 -3.64
N ASN A 68 0.68 -7.29 -2.66
CA ASN A 68 -0.63 -7.86 -2.95
C ASN A 68 -1.53 -6.86 -3.70
N PHE A 69 -1.63 -5.62 -3.22
CA PHE A 69 -2.41 -4.58 -3.88
C PHE A 69 -1.93 -4.36 -5.32
N ARG A 70 -0.62 -4.24 -5.53
CA ARG A 70 -0.03 -4.11 -6.87
C ARG A 70 -0.43 -5.27 -7.80
N ASN A 71 -0.47 -6.50 -7.30
CA ASN A 71 -0.88 -7.66 -8.09
C ASN A 71 -2.37 -7.62 -8.45
N VAL A 72 -3.23 -7.29 -7.48
CA VAL A 72 -4.68 -7.14 -7.68
C VAL A 72 -4.96 -6.01 -8.67
N LEU A 73 -4.39 -4.83 -8.42
CA LEU A 73 -4.54 -3.64 -9.27
C LEU A 73 -4.06 -3.92 -10.70
N SER A 74 -2.89 -4.52 -10.87
CA SER A 74 -2.37 -4.84 -12.20
C SER A 74 -3.24 -5.85 -12.96
N LYS A 75 -3.86 -6.81 -12.26
CA LYS A 75 -4.78 -7.77 -12.87
C LYS A 75 -6.07 -7.10 -13.32
N ASN A 76 -6.67 -6.29 -12.45
CA ASN A 76 -7.96 -5.65 -12.71
C ASN A 76 -7.84 -4.56 -13.79
N LEU A 77 -6.83 -3.69 -13.67
CA LEU A 77 -6.55 -2.67 -14.68
C LEU A 77 -6.11 -3.26 -16.02
N GLY A 78 -5.33 -4.35 -15.99
CA GLY A 78 -4.88 -5.03 -17.21
C GLY A 78 -6.06 -5.61 -18.00
N ARG A 79 -6.98 -6.27 -17.30
CA ARG A 79 -8.16 -6.91 -17.91
C ARG A 79 -9.18 -5.90 -18.45
N ASN A 80 -9.46 -4.85 -17.68
CA ASN A 80 -10.58 -3.95 -17.98
C ASN A 80 -10.16 -2.70 -18.77
N PHE A 81 -8.92 -2.25 -18.62
CA PHE A 81 -8.45 -0.97 -19.17
C PHE A 81 -7.17 -1.09 -20.01
N ARG A 82 -6.57 -2.29 -20.12
CA ARG A 82 -5.26 -2.52 -20.76
C ARG A 82 -4.17 -1.62 -20.17
N VAL A 83 -4.22 -1.40 -18.85
CA VAL A 83 -3.23 -0.63 -18.09
C VAL A 83 -2.49 -1.55 -17.13
N GLY A 84 -1.16 -1.46 -17.10
CA GLY A 84 -0.32 -2.23 -16.18
C GLY A 84 0.43 -1.36 -15.18
N VAL A 85 0.81 -1.95 -14.04
CA VAL A 85 1.70 -1.33 -13.04
C VAL A 85 3.15 -1.64 -13.40
N ARG A 86 3.93 -0.62 -13.76
CA ARG A 86 5.29 -0.72 -14.34
C ARG A 86 6.41 -0.64 -13.33
N ARG A 87 6.25 0.20 -12.30
CA ARG A 87 7.26 0.44 -11.28
C ARG A 87 6.59 0.66 -9.94
N ILE A 88 7.30 0.28 -8.88
CA ILE A 88 7.00 0.59 -7.49
C ILE A 88 8.20 1.37 -6.94
N GLU A 89 7.96 2.48 -6.29
CA GLU A 89 8.95 3.22 -5.50
C GLU A 89 8.44 3.32 -4.07
N VAL A 90 9.30 3.10 -3.09
CA VAL A 90 8.96 3.24 -1.66
C VAL A 90 9.69 4.47 -1.15
N ASP A 91 8.93 5.45 -0.70
CA ASP A 91 9.44 6.72 -0.19
C ASP A 91 9.72 6.67 1.32
N LEU A 92 8.90 5.89 2.04
CA LEU A 92 8.99 5.75 3.49
C LEU A 92 8.66 4.32 3.90
N TYR A 93 9.44 3.78 4.83
CA TYR A 93 9.13 2.52 5.50
C TYR A 93 9.51 2.61 6.98
N GLU A 94 8.50 2.84 7.81
CA GLU A 94 8.66 3.00 9.26
C GLU A 94 8.17 1.76 10.01
N VAL A 95 8.92 1.37 11.03
CA VAL A 95 8.57 0.28 11.94
C VAL A 95 8.60 0.79 13.37
N ILE A 96 7.44 0.76 14.02
CA ILE A 96 7.26 1.23 15.39
C ILE A 96 7.00 0.04 16.29
N PHE A 97 7.80 -0.13 17.34
CA PHE A 97 7.64 -1.20 18.30
C PHE A 97 8.07 -0.74 19.69
N SER A 98 7.48 -1.36 20.72
CA SER A 98 7.81 -1.09 22.11
C SER A 98 8.92 -2.03 22.56
N LEU A 99 9.84 -1.51 23.36
CA LEU A 99 10.90 -2.28 24.01
C LEU A 99 10.51 -2.55 25.46
N GLU A 100 10.69 -3.79 25.92
CA GLU A 100 10.52 -4.13 27.35
C GLU A 100 11.70 -3.64 28.20
N LYS A 101 12.89 -3.52 27.58
CA LYS A 101 14.13 -3.11 28.23
C LYS A 101 14.69 -1.88 27.54
N LYS A 102 15.42 -1.06 28.31
CA LYS A 102 16.14 0.08 27.74
C LYS A 102 17.16 -0.40 26.69
N PRO A 103 17.34 0.35 25.60
CA PRO A 103 18.43 0.14 24.65
C PRO A 103 19.77 0.08 25.39
N LEU A 104 20.66 -0.82 24.95
CA LEU A 104 22.03 -0.91 25.48
C LEU A 104 22.90 0.27 25.04
N HIS A 105 22.52 0.94 23.95
CA HIS A 105 23.18 2.11 23.39
C HIS A 105 22.14 3.21 23.14
N ASP A 106 22.57 4.46 23.13
CA ASP A 106 21.70 5.58 22.83
C ASP A 106 21.06 5.45 21.43
N ILE A 107 19.78 5.79 21.34
CA ILE A 107 19.07 5.88 20.07
C ILE A 107 19.38 7.26 19.49
N SER A 108 20.21 7.31 18.46
CA SER A 108 20.53 8.51 17.66
C SER A 108 19.55 8.69 16.51
#